data_AF-E9GVR5-F1
#
_entry.id   AF-E9GVR5-F1
#
_cell.length_a   1.000
_cell.length_b   1.000
_cell.length_c   1.000
_cell.angle_alpha   90.00
_cell.angle_beta   90.00
_cell.angle_gamma   90.00
#
_symmetry.space_group_name_H-M   'P 1'
#
loop_
_entity.id
_entity.type
_entity.pdbx_description
1 polymer ?
#
loop_
_entity_poly.entity_id
_entity_poly.type
_entity_poly.pdbx_seq_one_letter_code
_entity_poly.pdbx_strand_id
1 'polypeptide(L)'
;MGMIESQLIAVISQNLNFTYEIIVPTDVLELGSPDEKKKNGAWTGVFGQLVRDEVDLSISFGPLFYSRYSAVDVTVSIILDDISIMVPYPKAINSAGSYLTGAFSPMTQVFLYVSFGLVPIALWIVALITKKGEQDLGVIFMFIAAVALGQGGYLRQYGHYSFAIRLIHGSWLIALLVITYAFSGQLISIITTPKFDFIVRSIEDVAANQDIQPLIVNESSTQAEFEDSSNPIFQAIFNRVKENPNKLLVPSSSEFVDLLLTEPNQVLIMSGMLADSEIQEDYRNNKVCRATLLPKVVKSTANSLYLRKDSQYTLALNKELLLLRQAGLSEYLDGTFGQYSSRCYIDQKSMTGGSKQNGPSSPLSLYNLRGVFYTIGYLLLICFVVFVCEFMWHCYRQV
;
A
#
# COMPACT_ATOMS: atom_id res chain seq x y z
N MET A 1 2.27 -20.89 20.29
CA MET A 1 2.63 -19.92 21.35
C MET A 1 3.51 -18.87 20.72
N GLY A 2 3.11 -17.60 20.81
CA GLY A 2 3.93 -16.50 20.32
C GLY A 2 5.14 -16.25 21.23
N MET A 3 6.15 -15.57 20.67
CA MET A 3 7.41 -15.32 21.35
C MET A 3 7.24 -14.42 22.58
N ILE A 4 6.30 -13.47 22.52
CA ILE A 4 6.07 -12.46 23.56
C ILE A 4 5.37 -13.08 24.77
N GLU A 5 4.34 -13.87 24.50
CA GLU A 5 3.60 -14.65 25.49
C GLU A 5 4.54 -15.50 26.35
N SER A 6 5.49 -16.18 25.69
CA SER A 6 6.46 -17.05 26.37
C SER A 6 7.42 -16.27 27.27
N GLN A 7 7.88 -15.09 26.82
CA GLN A 7 8.78 -14.23 27.61
C GLN A 7 8.04 -13.60 28.78
N LEU A 8 6.81 -13.12 28.55
CA LEU A 8 6.00 -12.47 29.57
C LEU A 8 5.70 -13.42 30.72
N ILE A 9 5.23 -14.65 30.43
CA ILE A 9 4.93 -15.62 31.49
C ILE A 9 6.20 -16.03 32.24
N ALA A 10 7.34 -16.17 31.56
CA ALA A 10 8.60 -16.49 32.20
C ALA A 10 9.02 -15.43 33.22
N VAL A 11 8.95 -14.14 32.85
CA VAL A 11 9.28 -13.02 33.76
C VAL A 11 8.32 -12.98 34.95
N ILE A 12 7.01 -13.10 34.71
CA ILE A 12 6.00 -13.09 35.77
C ILE A 12 6.20 -14.28 36.72
N SER A 13 6.53 -15.47 36.19
CA SER A 13 6.80 -16.68 36.98
C SER A 13 8.01 -16.53 37.88
N GLN A 14 9.06 -15.84 37.41
CA GLN A 14 10.28 -15.59 38.17
C GLN A 14 10.05 -14.57 39.28
N ASN A 15 9.28 -13.51 39.03
CA ASN A 15 9.03 -12.46 40.02
C ASN A 15 8.06 -12.91 41.11
N LEU A 16 7.07 -13.73 40.76
CA LEU A 16 6.06 -14.24 41.69
C LEU A 16 6.39 -15.64 42.24
N ASN A 17 7.50 -16.26 41.82
CA ASN A 17 7.97 -17.60 42.23
C ASN A 17 6.89 -18.70 42.11
N PHE A 18 6.28 -18.85 40.92
CA PHE A 18 5.37 -19.96 40.65
C PHE A 18 5.85 -20.82 39.47
N THR A 19 5.38 -22.07 39.45
CA THR A 19 5.54 -23.00 38.33
C THR A 19 4.27 -23.01 37.49
N TYR A 20 4.40 -23.20 36.19
CA TYR A 20 3.26 -23.25 35.27
C TYR A 20 3.37 -24.45 34.33
N GLU A 21 2.21 -24.93 33.88
CA GLU A 21 2.07 -25.91 32.82
C GLU A 21 1.19 -25.29 31.71
N ILE A 22 1.60 -25.46 30.46
CA ILE A 22 0.90 -24.89 29.31
C ILE A 22 -0.06 -25.96 28.77
N ILE A 23 -1.35 -25.66 28.83
CA ILE A 23 -2.41 -26.50 28.29
C ILE A 23 -2.98 -25.80 27.05
N VAL A 24 -3.08 -26.54 25.93
CA VAL A 24 -3.64 -26.04 24.68
C VAL A 24 -5.11 -26.47 24.59
N PRO A 25 -6.03 -25.59 24.14
CA PRO A 25 -7.42 -25.98 23.90
C PRO A 25 -7.54 -27.14 22.92
N THR A 26 -8.49 -28.05 23.16
CA THR A 26 -8.73 -29.23 22.31
C THR A 26 -9.81 -29.01 21.25
N ASP A 27 -10.63 -27.98 21.40
CA ASP A 27 -11.77 -27.66 20.55
C ASP A 27 -11.42 -26.61 19.48
N VAL A 28 -11.10 -25.39 19.90
CA VAL A 28 -10.80 -24.25 19.01
C VAL A 28 -9.52 -23.58 19.50
N LEU A 29 -8.59 -23.31 18.57
CA LEU A 29 -7.28 -22.71 18.86
C LEU A 29 -7.35 -21.19 19.15
N GLU A 30 -8.54 -20.60 19.01
CA GLU A 30 -8.82 -19.19 19.27
C GLU A 30 -9.25 -18.96 20.72
N LEU A 31 -9.43 -17.69 21.09
CA LEU A 31 -9.99 -17.31 22.39
C LEU A 31 -11.34 -17.98 22.64
N GLY A 32 -12.15 -18.13 21.59
CA GLY A 32 -13.45 -18.77 21.63
C GLY A 32 -14.60 -17.78 21.80
N SER A 33 -15.80 -18.34 21.67
CA SER A 33 -17.07 -17.61 21.67
C SER A 33 -18.11 -18.34 22.51
N PRO A 34 -19.18 -17.65 22.96
CA PRO A 34 -20.26 -18.34 23.66
C PRO A 34 -20.97 -19.31 22.70
N ASP A 35 -21.11 -20.57 23.11
CA ASP A 35 -21.78 -21.61 22.33
C ASP A 35 -23.29 -21.38 22.35
N GLU A 36 -23.81 -20.60 21.40
CA GLU A 36 -25.24 -20.29 21.26
C GLU A 36 -26.12 -21.55 21.16
N LYS A 37 -25.56 -22.67 20.70
CA LYS A 37 -26.30 -23.93 20.52
C LYS A 37 -26.51 -24.66 21.85
N LYS A 38 -25.65 -24.42 22.85
CA LYS A 38 -25.80 -24.94 24.21
C LYS A 38 -26.35 -23.84 25.11
N LYS A 39 -27.64 -23.91 25.43
CA LYS A 39 -28.35 -23.01 26.38
C LYS A 39 -27.75 -22.91 27.79
N ASN A 40 -26.65 -23.62 28.07
CA ASN A 40 -26.03 -23.72 29.39
C ASN A 40 -24.94 -22.65 29.62
N GLY A 41 -24.77 -21.67 28.72
CA GLY A 41 -23.70 -20.68 28.83
C GLY A 41 -22.30 -21.30 28.65
N ALA A 42 -22.21 -22.36 27.82
CA ALA A 42 -20.95 -23.01 27.52
C ALA A 42 -20.10 -22.11 26.62
N TRP A 43 -18.79 -22.10 26.85
CA TRP A 43 -17.81 -21.37 26.05
C TRP A 43 -16.88 -22.36 25.33
N THR A 44 -16.47 -22.00 24.12
CA THR A 44 -15.44 -22.70 23.35
C THR A 44 -14.06 -22.10 23.60
N GLY A 45 -13.01 -22.81 23.15
CA GLY A 45 -11.62 -22.33 23.14
C GLY A 45 -11.07 -22.05 24.54
N VAL A 46 -10.18 -21.07 24.63
CA VAL A 46 -9.50 -20.69 25.89
C VAL A 46 -10.50 -20.27 26.97
N PHE A 47 -11.54 -19.50 26.61
CA PHE A 47 -12.58 -19.10 27.54
C PHE A 47 -13.37 -20.29 28.08
N GLY A 48 -13.61 -21.30 27.24
CA GLY A 48 -14.21 -22.56 27.66
C GLY A 48 -13.44 -23.24 28.79
N GLN A 49 -12.12 -23.31 28.69
CA GLN A 49 -11.27 -23.93 29.70
C GLN A 49 -11.24 -23.12 31.01
N LEU A 50 -11.24 -21.78 30.92
CA LEU A 50 -11.30 -20.91 32.09
C LEU A 50 -12.63 -21.03 32.85
N VAL A 51 -13.75 -21.11 32.12
CA VAL A 51 -15.10 -21.22 32.70
C VAL A 51 -15.35 -22.60 33.30
N ARG A 52 -14.71 -23.66 32.77
CA ARG A 52 -14.80 -25.03 33.30
C ARG A 52 -13.79 -25.34 34.40
N ASP A 53 -13.05 -24.34 34.87
CA ASP A 53 -11.99 -24.47 35.87
C ASP A 53 -10.88 -25.46 35.50
N GLU A 54 -10.63 -25.67 34.19
CA GLU A 54 -9.56 -26.54 33.68
C GLU A 54 -8.19 -25.84 33.73
N VAL A 55 -8.18 -24.50 33.64
CA VAL A 55 -6.98 -23.67 33.66
C VAL A 55 -7.18 -22.45 34.57
N ASP A 56 -6.09 -21.92 35.14
CA ASP A 56 -6.15 -20.79 36.09
C ASP A 56 -5.92 -19.41 35.43
N LEU A 57 -5.14 -19.38 34.34
CA LEU A 57 -4.70 -18.17 33.64
C LEU A 57 -4.58 -18.47 32.14
N SER A 58 -5.10 -17.56 31.31
CA SER A 58 -4.80 -17.51 29.88
C SER A 58 -3.49 -16.78 29.64
N ILE A 59 -2.58 -17.42 28.92
CA ILE A 59 -1.37 -16.77 28.39
C ILE A 59 -1.70 -15.94 27.14
N SER A 60 -2.72 -16.35 26.37
CA SER A 60 -3.25 -15.59 25.24
C SER A 60 -3.92 -14.32 25.77
N PHE A 61 -3.38 -13.16 25.40
CA PHE A 61 -3.98 -11.87 25.71
C PHE A 61 -4.91 -11.44 24.59
N GLY A 62 -5.91 -10.64 24.93
CA GLY A 62 -6.83 -10.10 23.95
C GLY A 62 -7.62 -8.92 24.50
N PRO A 63 -8.42 -8.28 23.64
CA PRO A 63 -9.23 -7.14 24.05
C PRO A 63 -10.38 -7.55 24.96
N LEU A 64 -10.82 -6.59 25.77
CA LEU A 64 -11.93 -6.77 26.69
C LEU A 64 -13.27 -6.47 26.00
N PHE A 65 -14.14 -7.47 25.95
CA PHE A 65 -15.53 -7.33 25.49
C PHE A 65 -16.51 -7.61 26.61
N TYR A 66 -17.73 -7.06 26.50
CA TYR A 66 -18.75 -7.21 27.54
C TYR A 66 -19.16 -8.67 27.73
N SER A 67 -19.40 -9.37 26.62
CA SER A 67 -19.73 -10.81 26.60
C SER A 67 -18.68 -11.63 27.36
N ARG A 68 -17.40 -11.38 27.09
CA ARG A 68 -16.25 -12.07 27.71
C ARG A 68 -16.04 -11.68 29.18
N TYR A 69 -16.16 -10.40 29.53
CA TYR A 69 -16.01 -9.92 30.91
C TYR A 69 -17.02 -10.54 31.88
N SER A 70 -18.22 -10.89 31.38
CA SER A 70 -19.23 -11.57 32.18
C SER A 70 -18.81 -12.98 32.61
N ALA A 71 -17.96 -13.65 31.82
CA ALA A 71 -17.58 -15.05 32.03
C ALA A 71 -16.25 -15.22 32.78
N VAL A 72 -15.32 -14.27 32.65
CA VAL A 72 -13.95 -14.37 33.21
C VAL A 72 -13.53 -13.06 33.88
N ASP A 73 -12.46 -13.12 34.68
CA ASP A 73 -11.79 -11.92 35.17
C ASP A 73 -10.62 -11.54 34.27
N VAL A 74 -10.26 -10.26 34.27
CA VAL A 74 -9.27 -9.72 33.32
C VAL A 74 -8.25 -8.87 34.07
N THR A 75 -6.99 -8.96 33.64
CA THR A 75 -5.92 -8.14 34.20
C THR A 75 -5.95 -6.70 33.69
N VAL A 76 -5.09 -5.86 34.25
CA VAL A 76 -4.68 -4.62 33.59
C VAL A 76 -4.11 -4.93 32.19
N SER A 77 -4.33 -4.02 31.26
CA SER A 77 -3.85 -4.17 29.89
C SER A 77 -2.33 -4.05 29.80
N ILE A 78 -1.75 -4.97 29.06
CA ILE A 78 -0.29 -5.13 28.92
C ILE A 78 0.20 -4.39 27.67
N ILE A 79 -0.56 -4.53 26.58
CA ILE A 79 -0.13 -4.12 25.26
C ILE A 79 -1.31 -3.55 24.47
N LEU A 80 -1.02 -2.59 23.59
CA LEU A 80 -1.97 -2.09 22.60
C LEU A 80 -1.76 -2.85 21.30
N ASP A 81 -2.83 -3.43 20.77
CA ASP A 81 -2.85 -4.11 19.49
C ASP A 81 -3.92 -3.50 18.58
N ASP A 82 -3.58 -3.42 17.31
CA ASP A 82 -4.28 -2.65 16.31
C ASP A 82 -4.99 -3.58 15.34
N ILE A 83 -6.31 -3.48 15.24
CA ILE A 83 -7.06 -4.17 14.20
C ILE A 83 -6.66 -3.57 12.85
N SER A 84 -6.13 -4.43 11.99
CA SER A 84 -5.53 -4.04 10.71
C SER A 84 -6.14 -4.85 9.57
N ILE A 85 -5.99 -4.33 8.35
CA ILE A 85 -6.47 -4.99 7.14
C ILE A 85 -5.27 -5.53 6.39
N MET A 86 -5.19 -6.85 6.27
CA MET A 86 -4.24 -7.54 5.42
C MET A 86 -4.79 -7.59 3.99
N VAL A 87 -3.94 -7.21 3.04
CA VAL A 87 -4.26 -7.13 1.61
C VAL A 87 -3.16 -7.78 0.78
N PRO A 88 -3.48 -8.27 -0.44
CA PRO A 88 -2.46 -8.73 -1.38
C PRO A 88 -1.42 -7.63 -1.61
N TYR A 89 -0.16 -8.03 -1.75
CA TYR A 89 0.94 -7.08 -1.95
C TYR A 89 0.70 -6.30 -3.24
N PRO A 90 0.55 -4.96 -3.17
CA PRO A 90 0.21 -4.16 -4.33
C PRO A 90 1.37 -4.17 -5.32
N LYS A 91 1.04 -4.23 -6.61
CA LYS A 91 2.05 -4.02 -7.65
C LYS A 91 2.34 -2.52 -7.73
N ALA A 92 3.61 -2.15 -7.69
CA ALA A 92 4.01 -0.78 -7.97
C ALA A 92 3.48 -0.39 -9.35
N ILE A 93 2.68 0.67 -9.42
CA ILE A 93 2.21 1.25 -10.67
C ILE A 93 3.39 2.02 -11.27
N ASN A 94 4.25 1.28 -11.96
CA ASN A 94 5.21 1.83 -12.91
C ASN A 94 4.53 1.78 -14.27
N SER A 95 3.50 2.61 -14.47
CA SER A 95 2.80 2.59 -15.75
C SER A 95 3.77 3.11 -16.81
N ALA A 96 4.05 2.29 -17.82
CA ALA A 96 4.96 2.67 -18.90
C ALA A 96 4.50 3.92 -19.65
N GLY A 97 3.20 4.23 -19.60
CA GLY A 97 2.60 5.46 -20.12
C GLY A 97 2.81 6.68 -19.21
N SER A 98 2.86 6.53 -17.88
CA SER A 98 3.04 7.67 -16.97
C SER A 98 4.39 8.37 -17.10
N TYR A 99 5.41 7.70 -17.64
CA TYR A 99 6.70 8.37 -17.93
C TYR A 99 6.57 9.40 -19.07
N LEU A 100 5.66 9.17 -20.01
CA LEU A 100 5.43 10.06 -21.16
C LEU A 100 4.33 11.08 -20.87
N THR A 101 3.24 10.66 -20.24
CA THR A 101 2.04 11.49 -20.04
C THR A 101 1.82 11.95 -18.60
N GLY A 102 2.53 11.38 -17.62
CA GLY A 102 2.32 11.66 -16.20
C GLY A 102 3.18 12.78 -15.62
N ALA A 103 4.17 13.28 -16.37
CA ALA A 103 5.04 14.36 -15.90
C ALA A 103 4.31 15.72 -15.87
N PHE A 104 3.41 15.97 -16.82
CA PHE A 104 2.62 17.21 -16.86
C PHE A 104 1.13 16.88 -16.88
N SER A 105 0.31 17.79 -16.36
CA SER A 105 -1.14 17.65 -16.48
C SER A 105 -1.57 17.68 -17.95
N PRO A 106 -2.69 17.03 -18.32
CA PRO A 106 -3.17 17.02 -19.70
C PRO A 106 -3.37 18.42 -20.28
N MET A 107 -3.82 19.37 -19.46
CA MET A 107 -4.00 20.76 -19.86
C MET A 107 -2.66 21.42 -20.21
N THR A 108 -1.63 21.25 -19.37
CA THR A 108 -0.28 21.78 -19.64
C THR A 108 0.33 21.16 -20.88
N GLN A 109 0.10 19.87 -21.14
CA GLN A 109 0.55 19.21 -22.37
C GLN A 109 -0.07 19.83 -23.62
N VAL A 110 -1.38 20.11 -23.60
CA VAL A 110 -2.07 20.79 -24.71
C VAL A 110 -1.45 22.16 -24.98
N PHE A 111 -1.23 22.98 -23.94
CA PHE A 111 -0.57 24.28 -24.11
C PHE A 111 0.85 24.15 -24.65
N LEU A 112 1.59 23.12 -24.23
CA LEU A 112 2.93 22.84 -24.74
C LEU A 112 2.88 22.51 -26.23
N TYR A 113 2.01 21.60 -26.68
CA TYR A 113 1.85 21.28 -28.10
C TYR A 113 1.42 22.48 -28.94
N VAL A 114 0.48 23.30 -28.43
CA VAL A 114 0.05 24.54 -29.08
C VAL A 114 1.22 25.53 -29.21
N SER A 115 2.03 25.68 -28.16
CA SER A 115 3.20 26.57 -28.21
C SER A 115 4.25 26.11 -29.23
N PHE A 116 4.49 24.79 -29.34
CA PHE A 116 5.40 24.20 -30.32
C PHE A 116 4.94 24.40 -31.77
N GLY A 117 3.63 24.50 -32.02
CA GLY A 117 3.10 24.87 -33.34
C GLY A 117 3.12 26.37 -33.61
N LEU A 118 2.79 27.18 -32.61
CA LEU A 118 2.64 28.64 -32.75
C LEU A 118 3.97 29.35 -32.96
N VAL A 119 5.05 28.91 -32.32
CA VAL A 119 6.37 29.55 -32.43
C VAL A 119 6.98 29.46 -33.84
N PRO A 120 7.01 28.29 -34.51
CA PRO A 120 7.41 28.19 -35.92
C PRO A 120 6.56 29.07 -36.84
N ILE A 121 5.24 29.11 -36.63
CA ILE A 121 4.33 29.95 -37.43
C ILE A 121 4.63 31.44 -37.21
N ALA A 122 4.87 31.87 -35.98
CA ALA A 122 5.24 33.25 -35.66
C ALA A 122 6.57 33.65 -36.30
N LEU A 123 7.58 32.78 -36.24
CA LEU A 123 8.87 32.98 -36.91
C LEU A 123 8.69 33.09 -38.43
N TRP A 124 7.88 32.21 -39.01
CA TRP A 124 7.55 32.21 -40.44
C TRP A 124 6.86 33.51 -40.87
N ILE A 125 5.85 33.97 -40.13
CA ILE A 125 5.14 35.23 -40.40
C ILE A 125 6.12 36.42 -40.36
N VAL A 126 6.98 36.50 -39.34
CA VAL A 126 7.97 37.59 -39.24
C VAL A 126 9.01 37.50 -40.35
N ALA A 127 9.45 36.31 -40.74
CA ALA A 127 10.36 36.10 -41.86
C ALA A 127 9.74 36.53 -43.20
N LEU A 128 8.45 36.28 -43.41
CA LEU A 128 7.71 36.74 -44.59
C LEU A 128 7.58 38.27 -44.64
N ILE A 129 7.19 38.90 -43.52
CA ILE A 129 6.99 40.36 -43.46
C ILE A 129 8.32 41.10 -43.65
N THR A 130 9.36 40.64 -42.96
CA THR A 130 10.68 41.31 -43.00
C THR A 130 11.53 40.92 -44.21
N LYS A 131 11.12 39.89 -44.96
CA LYS A 131 11.87 39.25 -46.05
C LYS A 131 13.32 38.91 -45.66
N LYS A 132 13.55 38.61 -44.38
CA LYS A 132 14.86 38.34 -43.79
C LYS A 132 14.80 37.04 -43.00
N GLY A 133 15.67 36.09 -43.34
CA GLY A 133 15.72 34.75 -42.73
C GLY A 133 15.08 33.65 -43.57
N GLU A 134 15.02 32.44 -43.02
CA GLU A 134 14.44 31.25 -43.67
C GLU A 134 12.92 31.44 -43.88
N GLN A 135 12.42 31.06 -45.06
CA GLN A 135 11.00 31.18 -45.42
C GLN A 135 10.31 29.82 -45.54
N ASP A 136 11.08 28.74 -45.57
CA ASP A 136 10.52 27.39 -45.58
C ASP A 136 10.06 27.00 -44.17
N LEU A 137 8.74 26.82 -44.02
CA LEU A 137 8.11 26.41 -42.76
C LEU A 137 8.64 25.05 -42.28
N GLY A 138 8.94 24.12 -43.20
CA GLY A 138 9.44 22.80 -42.86
C GLY A 138 10.82 22.85 -42.21
N VAL A 139 11.71 23.70 -42.74
CA VAL A 139 13.05 23.91 -42.19
C VAL A 139 12.99 24.62 -40.83
N ILE A 140 12.12 25.62 -40.68
CA ILE A 140 11.91 26.31 -39.39
C ILE A 140 11.38 25.34 -38.33
N PHE A 141 10.41 24.49 -38.69
CA PHE A 141 9.86 23.50 -37.77
C PHE A 141 10.91 22.49 -37.33
N MET A 142 11.69 21.93 -38.27
CA MET A 142 12.78 21.00 -37.97
C MET A 142 13.86 21.63 -37.09
N PHE A 143 14.17 22.91 -37.31
CA PHE A 143 15.09 23.64 -36.45
C PHE A 143 14.56 23.77 -35.01
N ILE A 144 13.30 24.17 -34.83
CA ILE A 144 12.68 24.28 -33.50
C ILE A 144 12.64 22.92 -32.79
N ALA A 145 12.33 21.84 -33.52
CA ALA A 145 12.37 20.48 -32.98
C ALA A 145 13.78 20.06 -32.57
N ALA A 146 14.80 20.31 -33.39
CA ALA A 146 16.19 19.98 -33.09
C ALA A 146 16.73 20.73 -31.85
N VAL A 147 16.39 22.02 -31.74
CA VAL A 147 16.73 22.84 -30.56
C VAL A 147 16.03 22.34 -29.31
N ALA A 148 14.76 21.94 -29.40
CA ALA A 148 14.03 21.34 -28.27
C ALA A 148 14.61 20.00 -27.79
N LEU A 149 15.21 19.23 -28.70
CA LEU A 149 15.94 17.99 -28.37
C LEU A 149 17.37 18.24 -27.87
N GLY A 150 17.80 19.50 -27.75
CA GLY A 150 19.16 19.86 -27.33
C GLY A 150 20.24 19.63 -28.38
N GLN A 151 19.87 19.30 -29.63
CA GLN A 151 20.82 19.00 -30.72
C GLN A 151 21.34 20.24 -31.44
N GLY A 152 20.86 21.43 -31.08
CA GLY A 152 21.19 22.67 -31.78
C GLY A 152 20.83 22.63 -33.26
N GLY A 153 21.20 23.66 -34.02
CA GLY A 153 20.95 23.71 -35.44
C GLY A 153 21.26 25.07 -36.03
N TYR A 154 21.11 25.19 -37.34
CA TYR A 154 21.34 26.42 -38.07
C TYR A 154 20.20 26.64 -39.05
N LEU A 155 19.62 27.84 -39.03
CA LEU A 155 18.71 28.30 -40.08
C LEU A 155 19.54 28.91 -41.22
N ARG A 156 19.13 28.65 -42.46
CA ARG A 156 19.82 29.19 -43.64
C ARG A 156 19.63 30.70 -43.66
N GLN A 157 20.74 31.40 -43.83
CA GLN A 157 20.79 32.84 -43.61
C GLN A 157 20.55 33.61 -44.91
N TYR A 158 19.29 33.94 -45.21
CA TYR A 158 18.93 34.93 -46.24
C TYR A 158 19.02 36.34 -45.63
N GLY A 159 20.25 36.85 -45.45
CA GLY A 159 20.56 38.19 -44.91
C GLY A 159 20.70 38.28 -43.38
N HIS A 160 20.73 39.50 -42.82
CA HIS A 160 20.77 39.69 -41.37
C HIS A 160 19.40 39.39 -40.74
N TYR A 161 19.37 38.48 -39.75
CA TYR A 161 18.16 38.26 -38.95
C TYR A 161 17.69 39.56 -38.31
N SER A 162 16.41 39.87 -38.51
CA SER A 162 15.73 40.98 -37.85
C SER A 162 15.83 40.84 -36.32
N PHE A 163 15.91 41.97 -35.62
CA PHE A 163 15.94 41.99 -34.16
C PHE A 163 14.72 41.27 -33.55
N ALA A 164 13.55 41.38 -34.19
CA ALA A 164 12.33 40.68 -33.79
C ALA A 164 12.48 39.14 -33.82
N ILE A 165 13.11 38.58 -34.85
CA ILE A 165 13.36 37.13 -34.97
C ILE A 165 14.29 36.66 -33.84
N ARG A 166 15.32 37.45 -33.52
CA ARG A 166 16.25 37.14 -32.43
C ARG A 166 15.56 37.15 -31.07
N LEU A 167 14.65 38.10 -30.84
CA LEU A 167 13.87 38.15 -29.60
C LEU A 167 12.93 36.95 -29.46
N ILE A 168 12.19 36.60 -30.53
CA ILE A 168 11.31 35.42 -30.50
C ILE A 168 12.13 34.16 -30.23
N HIS A 169 13.22 33.96 -30.97
CA HIS A 169 14.09 32.81 -30.78
C HIS A 169 14.75 32.77 -29.39
N GLY A 170 15.24 33.91 -28.89
CA GLY A 170 15.81 34.02 -27.55
C GLY A 170 14.80 33.72 -26.45
N SER A 171 13.56 34.23 -26.59
CA SER A 171 12.47 33.94 -25.65
C SER A 171 12.11 32.45 -25.63
N TRP A 172 12.10 31.81 -26.80
CA TRP A 172 11.84 30.38 -26.95
C TRP A 172 12.94 29.53 -26.31
N LEU A 173 14.21 29.89 -26.49
CA LEU A 173 15.34 29.19 -25.86
C LEU A 173 15.26 29.22 -24.34
N ILE A 174 14.90 30.36 -23.75
CA ILE A 174 14.72 30.48 -22.29
C ILE A 174 13.52 29.63 -21.84
N ALA A 175 12.41 29.67 -22.57
CA ALA A 175 11.23 28.85 -22.25
C ALA A 175 11.53 27.35 -22.31
N LEU A 176 12.20 26.88 -23.37
CA LEU A 176 12.62 25.49 -23.53
C LEU A 176 13.55 25.03 -22.40
N LEU A 177 14.48 25.88 -21.97
CA LEU A 177 15.38 25.58 -20.87
C LEU A 177 14.58 25.31 -19.59
N VAL A 178 13.65 26.20 -19.23
CA VAL A 178 12.81 26.04 -18.04
C VAL A 178 11.96 24.77 -18.12
N ILE A 179 11.31 24.53 -19.27
CA ILE A 179 10.44 23.37 -19.47
C ILE A 179 11.23 22.05 -19.35
N THR A 180 12.43 21.99 -19.94
CA THR A 180 13.26 20.77 -19.94
C THR A 180 13.74 20.41 -18.53
N TYR A 181 14.17 21.41 -17.75
CA TYR A 181 14.57 21.18 -16.35
C TYR A 181 13.37 20.80 -15.47
N ALA A 182 12.22 21.44 -15.67
CA ALA A 182 10.99 21.08 -14.94
C ALA A 182 10.55 19.64 -15.26
N PHE A 183 10.58 19.25 -16.54
CA PHE A 183 10.27 17.88 -16.98
C PHE A 183 11.24 16.87 -16.36
N SER A 184 12.54 17.16 -16.42
CA SER A 184 13.58 16.27 -15.87
C SER A 184 13.41 16.07 -14.37
N GLY A 185 13.16 17.15 -13.61
CA GLY A 185 12.94 17.07 -12.16
C GLY A 185 11.69 16.26 -11.80
N GLN A 186 10.59 16.46 -12.53
CA GLN A 186 9.35 15.72 -12.29
C GLN A 186 9.48 14.24 -12.66
N LEU A 187 10.19 13.93 -13.75
CA LEU A 187 10.46 12.56 -14.16
C LEU A 187 11.30 11.82 -13.11
N ILE A 188 12.34 12.46 -12.56
CA ILE A 188 13.14 11.90 -11.46
C ILE A 188 12.27 11.61 -10.25
N SER A 189 11.37 12.54 -9.87
CA SER A 189 10.45 12.36 -8.75
C SER A 189 9.54 11.13 -8.93
N ILE A 190 8.95 10.96 -10.12
CA ILE A 190 8.06 9.83 -10.43
C ILE A 190 8.82 8.49 -10.43
N ILE A 191 10.04 8.46 -10.94
CA ILE A 191 10.85 7.22 -11.01
C ILE A 191 11.36 6.82 -9.62
N THR A 192 11.68 7.78 -8.77
CA THR A 192 12.24 7.53 -7.43
C THR A 192 11.18 7.18 -6.40
N THR A 193 9.93 7.56 -6.63
CA THR A 193 8.82 7.32 -5.69
C THR A 193 7.83 6.32 -6.29
N PRO A 194 8.00 5.00 -6.05
CA PRO A 194 7.04 4.01 -6.52
C PRO A 194 5.68 4.29 -5.88
N LYS A 195 4.64 4.34 -6.71
CA LYS A 195 3.26 4.47 -6.24
C LYS A 195 2.64 3.09 -6.18
N PHE A 196 2.17 2.71 -5.01
CA PHE A 196 1.43 1.47 -4.80
C PHE A 196 -0.06 1.79 -4.77
N ASP A 197 -0.84 1.07 -5.56
CA ASP A 197 -2.30 1.17 -5.53
C ASP A 197 -2.86 -0.08 -4.87
N PHE A 198 -3.66 0.16 -3.85
CA PHE A 198 -4.25 -0.87 -3.01
C PHE A 198 -5.69 -1.09 -3.44
N ILE A 199 -6.17 -2.33 -3.29
CA ILE A 199 -7.57 -2.69 -3.53
C ILE A 199 -8.49 -1.83 -2.63
N VAL A 200 -8.04 -1.51 -1.42
CA VAL A 200 -8.71 -0.64 -0.44
C VAL A 200 -7.72 0.30 0.22
N ARG A 201 -8.15 1.51 0.56
CA ARG A 201 -7.34 2.45 1.35
C ARG A 201 -7.76 2.49 2.80
N SER A 202 -8.98 2.06 3.10
CA SER A 202 -9.51 2.07 4.45
C SER A 202 -10.69 1.11 4.67
N ILE A 203 -11.08 0.96 5.93
CA ILE A 203 -12.25 0.17 6.32
C ILE A 203 -13.56 0.75 5.77
N GLU A 204 -13.61 2.08 5.58
CA GLU A 204 -14.77 2.75 4.99
C GLU A 204 -14.96 2.35 3.52
N ASP A 205 -13.86 2.19 2.77
CA ASP A 205 -13.92 1.69 1.39
C ASP A 205 -14.45 0.24 1.33
N VAL A 206 -14.04 -0.60 2.29
CA VAL A 206 -14.54 -1.98 2.44
C VAL A 206 -16.05 -1.98 2.72
N ALA A 207 -16.54 -1.02 3.50
CA ALA A 207 -17.97 -0.87 3.79
C ALA A 207 -18.77 -0.30 2.62
N ALA A 208 -18.19 0.60 1.82
CA ALA A 208 -18.84 1.22 0.68
C ALA A 208 -18.91 0.30 -0.56
N ASN A 209 -17.86 -0.48 -0.81
CA ASN A 209 -17.78 -1.33 -1.99
C ASN A 209 -18.27 -2.77 -1.69
N GLN A 210 -19.31 -3.20 -2.40
CA GLN A 210 -19.87 -4.56 -2.23
C GLN A 210 -19.05 -5.65 -2.93
N ASP A 211 -18.24 -5.30 -3.93
CA ASP A 211 -17.39 -6.26 -4.66
C ASP A 211 -16.23 -6.78 -3.80
N ILE A 212 -15.94 -6.11 -2.68
CA ILE A 212 -14.85 -6.44 -1.77
C ILE A 212 -15.37 -7.40 -0.71
N GLN A 213 -14.69 -8.53 -0.58
CA GLN A 213 -15.05 -9.58 0.37
C GLN A 213 -14.21 -9.43 1.65
N PRO A 214 -14.82 -9.01 2.79
CA PRO A 214 -14.12 -8.95 4.06
C PRO A 214 -14.09 -10.33 4.72
N LEU A 215 -12.90 -10.91 4.81
CA LEU A 215 -12.63 -12.13 5.54
C LEU A 215 -12.34 -11.79 7.01
N ILE A 216 -12.93 -12.55 7.93
CA ILE A 216 -12.69 -12.45 9.38
C ILE A 216 -12.44 -13.86 9.93
N VAL A 217 -11.49 -14.00 10.85
CA VAL A 217 -11.20 -15.28 11.51
C VAL A 217 -12.34 -15.64 12.46
N ASN A 218 -12.84 -16.87 12.35
CA ASN A 218 -13.94 -17.39 13.15
C ASN A 218 -13.56 -17.48 14.64
N GLU A 219 -14.46 -17.09 15.54
CA GLU A 219 -14.29 -17.07 17.01
C GLU A 219 -13.12 -16.19 17.50
N SER A 220 -12.63 -15.28 16.64
CA SER A 220 -11.55 -14.35 16.97
C SER A 220 -12.03 -13.17 17.82
N SER A 221 -11.07 -12.46 18.44
CA SER A 221 -11.34 -11.17 19.08
C SER A 221 -11.85 -10.12 18.10
N THR A 222 -11.39 -10.16 16.85
CA THR A 222 -11.85 -9.25 15.80
C THR A 222 -13.33 -9.46 15.53
N GLN A 223 -13.78 -10.71 15.35
CA GLN A 223 -15.21 -11.01 15.17
C GLN A 223 -16.07 -10.43 16.31
N ALA A 224 -15.66 -10.67 17.56
CA ALA A 224 -16.38 -10.16 18.73
C ALA A 224 -16.42 -8.62 18.79
N GLU A 225 -15.36 -7.93 18.36
CA GLU A 225 -15.37 -6.46 18.23
C GLU A 225 -16.41 -6.00 17.20
N PHE A 226 -16.45 -6.63 16.03
CA PHE A 226 -17.40 -6.25 14.98
C PHE A 226 -18.87 -6.52 15.39
N GLU A 227 -19.09 -7.52 16.24
CA GLU A 227 -20.40 -7.86 16.79
C GLU A 227 -20.85 -6.89 17.90
N ASP A 228 -19.97 -6.62 18.88
CA ASP A 228 -20.29 -5.78 20.04
C ASP A 228 -20.22 -4.27 19.75
N SER A 229 -19.65 -3.86 18.61
CA SER A 229 -19.45 -2.45 18.29
C SER A 229 -20.75 -1.70 17.96
N SER A 230 -20.85 -0.46 18.43
CA SER A 230 -21.92 0.48 18.07
C SER A 230 -21.65 1.25 16.77
N ASN A 231 -20.49 1.05 16.13
CA ASN A 231 -20.13 1.76 14.92
C ASN A 231 -20.92 1.22 13.72
N PRO A 232 -21.67 2.06 12.97
CA PRO A 232 -22.46 1.61 11.83
C PRO A 232 -21.63 0.95 10.73
N ILE A 233 -20.36 1.34 10.56
CA ILE A 233 -19.44 0.76 9.57
C ILE A 233 -19.11 -0.69 9.94
N PHE A 234 -18.82 -0.94 11.21
CA PHE A 234 -18.48 -2.28 11.70
C PHE A 234 -19.70 -3.19 11.67
N GLN A 235 -20.87 -2.69 12.08
CA GLN A 235 -22.12 -3.44 11.98
C GLN A 235 -22.48 -3.77 10.52
N ALA A 236 -22.26 -2.85 9.58
CA ALA A 236 -22.50 -3.10 8.16
C ALA A 236 -21.57 -4.19 7.59
N ILE A 237 -20.30 -4.24 8.02
CA ILE A 237 -19.37 -5.31 7.67
C ILE A 237 -19.81 -6.63 8.31
N PHE A 238 -20.11 -6.61 9.60
CA PHE A 238 -20.50 -7.81 10.35
C PHE A 238 -21.78 -8.44 9.79
N ASN A 239 -22.79 -7.63 9.44
CA ASN A 239 -24.02 -8.13 8.84
C ASN A 239 -23.76 -8.86 7.52
N ARG A 240 -22.83 -8.38 6.68
CA ARG A 240 -22.43 -9.08 5.45
C ARG A 240 -21.75 -10.42 5.73
N VAL A 241 -20.88 -10.46 6.73
CA VAL A 241 -20.21 -11.69 7.18
C VAL A 241 -21.23 -12.69 7.72
N LYS A 242 -22.23 -12.21 8.48
CA LYS A 242 -23.33 -13.01 9.04
C LYS A 242 -24.28 -13.57 7.97
N GLU A 243 -24.49 -12.83 6.88
CA GLU A 243 -25.28 -13.31 5.73
C GLU A 243 -24.57 -14.44 4.96
N ASN A 244 -23.23 -14.42 4.91
CA ASN A 244 -22.42 -15.40 4.16
C ASN A 244 -21.33 -16.05 5.03
N PRO A 245 -21.69 -16.78 6.09
CA PRO A 245 -20.72 -17.28 7.07
C PRO A 245 -19.74 -18.28 6.45
N ASN A 246 -20.21 -19.17 5.56
CA ASN A 246 -19.37 -20.21 4.96
C ASN A 246 -18.28 -19.67 4.02
N LYS A 247 -18.40 -18.42 3.54
CA LYS A 247 -17.43 -17.81 2.61
C LYS A 247 -16.55 -16.77 3.30
N LEU A 248 -17.10 -16.01 4.24
CA LEU A 248 -16.42 -14.85 4.85
C LEU A 248 -15.84 -15.13 6.24
N LEU A 249 -16.28 -16.19 6.92
CA LEU A 249 -15.65 -16.65 8.16
C LEU A 249 -14.62 -17.73 7.87
N VAL A 250 -13.40 -17.47 8.30
CA VAL A 250 -12.23 -18.28 8.00
C VAL A 250 -11.81 -19.07 9.24
N PRO A 251 -11.54 -20.39 9.14
CA PRO A 251 -11.04 -21.14 10.28
C PRO A 251 -9.61 -20.71 10.64
N SER A 252 -9.27 -20.75 11.92
CA SER A 252 -7.94 -20.38 12.45
C SER A 252 -6.78 -21.18 11.84
N SER A 253 -7.04 -22.41 11.34
CA SER A 253 -6.02 -23.30 10.79
C SER A 253 -5.74 -23.12 9.29
N SER A 254 -6.33 -22.12 8.61
CA SER A 254 -6.06 -21.88 7.20
C SER A 254 -4.78 -21.06 7.01
N GLU A 255 -3.99 -21.38 5.99
CA GLU A 255 -2.91 -20.48 5.52
C GLU A 255 -3.54 -19.18 5.02
N PHE A 256 -3.53 -18.15 5.87
CA PHE A 256 -4.29 -16.91 5.66
C PHE A 256 -3.84 -16.17 4.39
N VAL A 257 -2.54 -16.19 4.12
CA VAL A 257 -1.96 -15.55 2.94
C VAL A 257 -2.41 -16.26 1.66
N ASP A 258 -2.46 -17.59 1.64
CA ASP A 258 -2.89 -18.36 0.47
C ASP A 258 -4.39 -18.19 0.20
N LEU A 259 -5.19 -18.17 1.26
CA LEU A 259 -6.61 -17.87 1.16
C LEU A 259 -6.85 -16.47 0.58
N LEU A 260 -6.14 -15.46 1.09
CA LEU A 260 -6.25 -14.08 0.62
C LEU A 260 -5.90 -13.92 -0.87
N LEU A 261 -5.05 -14.78 -1.40
CA LEU A 261 -4.61 -14.77 -2.80
C LEU A 261 -5.48 -15.63 -3.72
N THR A 262 -6.46 -16.35 -3.18
CA THR A 262 -7.31 -17.26 -3.96
C THR A 262 -8.26 -16.51 -4.88
N GLU A 263 -8.97 -15.50 -4.37
CA GLU A 263 -9.83 -14.64 -5.19
C GLU A 263 -9.28 -13.20 -5.25
N PRO A 264 -9.39 -12.52 -6.41
CA PRO A 264 -9.15 -11.08 -6.45
C PRO A 264 -10.22 -10.35 -5.60
N ASN A 265 -9.83 -9.26 -4.95
CA ASN A 265 -10.70 -8.40 -4.11
C ASN A 265 -11.11 -8.96 -2.73
N GLN A 266 -10.34 -9.92 -2.20
CA GLN A 266 -10.45 -10.30 -0.79
C GLN A 266 -9.54 -9.43 0.08
N VAL A 267 -10.04 -9.14 1.29
CA VAL A 267 -9.28 -8.45 2.33
C VAL A 267 -9.49 -9.18 3.65
N LEU A 268 -8.45 -9.35 4.45
CA LEU A 268 -8.52 -10.09 5.70
C LEU A 268 -8.36 -9.13 6.87
N ILE A 269 -9.36 -9.09 7.76
CA ILE A 269 -9.38 -8.17 8.90
C ILE A 269 -9.07 -8.99 10.16
N MET A 270 -7.96 -8.68 10.80
CA MET A 270 -7.51 -9.37 12.02
C MET A 270 -6.63 -8.45 12.88
N SER A 271 -6.12 -8.99 14.00
CA SER A 271 -5.06 -8.36 14.79
C SER A 271 -3.84 -8.04 13.93
N GLY A 272 -3.33 -6.81 14.04
CA GLY A 272 -2.14 -6.36 13.33
C GLY A 272 -0.91 -7.17 13.72
N MET A 273 -0.76 -7.52 14.99
CA MET A 273 0.32 -8.38 15.46
C MET A 273 0.25 -9.79 14.84
N LEU A 274 -0.93 -10.41 14.83
CA LEU A 274 -1.10 -11.74 14.23
C LEU A 274 -0.85 -11.69 12.72
N ALA A 275 -1.42 -10.70 12.03
CA ALA A 275 -1.22 -10.52 10.60
C ALA A 275 0.24 -10.31 10.22
N ASP A 276 0.96 -9.48 10.98
CA ASP A 276 2.37 -9.21 10.72
C ASP A 276 3.23 -10.47 10.93
N SER A 277 2.92 -11.26 11.96
CA SER A 277 3.59 -12.54 12.21
C SER A 277 3.38 -13.55 11.08
N GLU A 278 2.15 -13.63 10.55
CA GLU A 278 1.80 -14.53 9.44
C GLU A 278 2.49 -14.11 8.13
N ILE A 279 2.50 -12.81 7.83
CA ILE A 279 3.22 -12.27 6.66
C ILE A 279 4.72 -12.56 6.77
N GLN A 280 5.28 -12.43 7.96
CA GLN A 280 6.70 -12.68 8.20
C GLN A 280 7.04 -14.17 8.06
N GLU A 281 6.17 -15.07 8.51
CA GLU A 281 6.32 -16.52 8.32
C GLU A 281 6.24 -16.90 6.84
N ASP A 282 5.25 -16.38 6.12
CA ASP A 282 5.13 -16.57 4.66
C ASP A 282 6.40 -16.10 3.94
N TYR A 283 6.90 -14.91 4.29
CA TYR A 283 8.12 -14.37 3.73
C TYR A 283 9.35 -15.24 4.07
N ARG A 284 9.42 -15.84 5.27
CA ARG A 284 10.53 -16.74 5.62
C ARG A 284 10.56 -17.96 4.72
N ASN A 285 9.39 -18.51 4.40
CA ASN A 285 9.21 -19.70 3.57
C ASN A 285 9.44 -19.40 2.07
N ASN A 286 8.81 -18.34 1.55
CA ASN A 286 8.78 -18.03 0.13
C ASN A 286 9.82 -17.00 -0.33
N LYS A 287 10.39 -16.21 0.59
CA LYS A 287 11.32 -15.08 0.32
C LYS A 287 10.74 -13.98 -0.57
N VAL A 288 9.42 -13.93 -0.74
CA VAL A 288 8.71 -12.95 -1.55
C VAL A 288 7.57 -12.36 -0.74
N CYS A 289 7.37 -11.05 -0.81
CA CYS A 289 6.23 -10.39 -0.18
C CYS A 289 4.97 -10.60 -1.03
N ARG A 290 4.05 -11.44 -0.58
CA ARG A 290 2.78 -11.72 -1.27
C ARG A 290 1.59 -10.99 -0.65
N ALA A 291 1.69 -10.60 0.62
CA ALA A 291 0.71 -9.79 1.34
C ALA A 291 1.39 -8.64 2.10
N THR A 292 0.61 -7.63 2.47
CA THR A 292 1.02 -6.51 3.33
C THR A 292 -0.16 -6.05 4.18
N LEU A 293 0.14 -5.34 5.26
CA LEU A 293 -0.86 -4.61 6.04
C LEU A 293 -1.14 -3.24 5.43
N LEU A 294 -2.38 -2.76 5.55
CA LEU A 294 -2.72 -1.35 5.36
C LEU A 294 -2.08 -0.51 6.50
N PRO A 295 -1.48 0.65 6.20
CA PRO A 295 -1.00 1.58 7.22
C PRO A 295 -2.11 2.24 8.01
N LYS A 296 -3.29 2.45 7.40
CA LYS A 296 -4.42 3.02 8.11
C LYS A 296 -5.02 1.93 8.99
N VAL A 297 -4.69 1.97 10.27
CA VAL A 297 -5.24 1.13 11.32
C VAL A 297 -6.76 1.36 11.43
N VAL A 298 -7.51 0.28 11.69
CA VAL A 298 -8.96 0.32 11.86
C VAL A 298 -9.33 0.81 13.25
N LYS A 299 -8.76 0.17 14.28
CA LYS A 299 -8.98 0.51 15.69
C LYS A 299 -7.84 -0.03 16.54
N SER A 300 -7.35 0.78 17.50
CA SER A 300 -6.42 0.31 18.53
C SER A 300 -7.18 -0.23 19.74
N THR A 301 -6.78 -1.39 20.23
CA THR A 301 -7.43 -2.12 21.32
C THR A 301 -6.42 -2.52 22.39
N ALA A 302 -6.84 -2.47 23.65
CA ALA A 302 -5.96 -2.79 24.77
C ALA A 302 -6.11 -4.26 25.15
N ASN A 303 -5.03 -5.02 24.99
CA ASN A 303 -5.00 -6.45 25.25
C ASN A 303 -4.58 -6.76 26.69
N SER A 304 -5.28 -7.71 27.29
CA SER A 304 -5.16 -8.08 28.71
C SER A 304 -5.20 -9.60 28.85
N LEU A 305 -4.67 -10.14 29.95
CA LEU A 305 -4.75 -11.58 30.25
C LEU A 305 -6.11 -11.90 30.87
N TYR A 306 -6.56 -13.12 30.66
CA TYR A 306 -7.83 -13.63 31.19
C TYR A 306 -7.57 -14.62 32.32
N LEU A 307 -8.37 -14.54 33.38
CA LEU A 307 -8.32 -15.39 34.56
C LEU A 307 -9.68 -16.01 34.81
N ARG A 308 -9.69 -17.15 35.51
CA ARG A 308 -10.94 -17.69 36.07
C ARG A 308 -11.68 -16.60 36.86
N LYS A 309 -13.02 -16.63 36.80
CA LYS A 309 -13.86 -15.73 37.59
C LYS A 309 -13.54 -15.84 39.08
N ASP A 310 -13.48 -14.70 39.77
CA ASP A 310 -13.17 -14.60 41.20
C ASP A 310 -11.81 -15.22 41.58
N SER A 311 -10.83 -15.13 40.68
CA SER A 311 -9.48 -15.66 40.91
C SER A 311 -8.73 -14.89 42.00
N GLN A 312 -8.08 -15.64 42.89
CA GLN A 312 -7.22 -15.09 43.96
C GLN A 312 -5.93 -14.46 43.42
N TYR A 313 -5.54 -14.82 42.19
CA TYR A 313 -4.28 -14.36 41.58
C TYR A 313 -4.40 -12.98 40.94
N THR A 314 -5.62 -12.49 40.68
CA THR A 314 -5.88 -11.24 39.95
C THR A 314 -5.16 -10.04 40.59
N LEU A 315 -5.19 -9.91 41.92
CA LEU A 315 -4.55 -8.80 42.61
C LEU A 315 -3.01 -8.84 42.48
N ALA A 316 -2.43 -10.03 42.65
CA ALA A 316 -0.98 -10.22 42.59
C ALA A 316 -0.46 -9.97 41.16
N LEU A 317 -1.14 -10.52 40.15
CA LEU A 317 -0.79 -10.32 38.74
C LEU A 317 -0.97 -8.88 38.30
N ASN A 318 -2.04 -8.21 38.71
CA ASN A 318 -2.24 -6.79 38.39
C ASN A 318 -1.13 -5.93 38.97
N LYS A 319 -0.72 -6.18 40.22
CA LYS A 319 0.40 -5.46 40.83
C LYS A 319 1.69 -5.65 40.03
N GLU A 320 2.00 -6.90 39.66
CA GLU A 320 3.22 -7.22 38.92
C GLU A 320 3.22 -6.60 37.50
N LEU A 321 2.11 -6.73 36.77
CA LEU A 321 1.97 -6.14 35.44
C LEU A 321 2.07 -4.61 35.46
N LEU A 322 1.55 -3.96 36.51
CA LEU A 322 1.70 -2.52 36.70
C LEU A 322 3.16 -2.13 36.96
N LEU A 323 3.90 -2.92 37.75
CA LEU A 323 5.33 -2.69 37.98
C LEU A 323 6.14 -2.87 36.69
N LEU A 324 5.87 -3.91 35.91
CA LEU A 324 6.50 -4.13 34.60
C LEU A 324 6.21 -2.98 33.64
N ARG A 325 4.96 -2.49 33.61
CA ARG A 325 4.58 -1.32 32.80
C ARG A 325 5.34 -0.06 33.24
N GLN A 326 5.50 0.17 34.54
CA GLN A 326 6.28 1.28 35.08
C GLN A 326 7.79 1.15 34.77
N ALA A 327 8.30 -0.08 34.68
CA ALA A 327 9.68 -0.37 34.32
C ALA A 327 9.99 -0.21 32.81
N GLY A 328 9.00 0.14 32.00
CA GLY A 328 9.18 0.37 30.56
C GLY A 328 8.82 -0.81 29.67
N LEU A 329 7.99 -1.76 30.14
CA LEU A 329 7.55 -2.90 29.31
C LEU A 329 6.94 -2.48 27.96
N SER A 330 6.17 -1.38 27.93
CA SER A 330 5.60 -0.88 26.67
C SER A 330 6.67 -0.45 25.66
N GLU A 331 7.72 0.24 26.12
CA GLU A 331 8.82 0.69 25.25
C GLU A 331 9.65 -0.49 24.76
N TYR A 332 9.88 -1.49 25.63
CA TYR A 332 10.52 -2.74 25.24
C TYR A 332 9.72 -3.48 24.17
N LEU A 333 8.41 -3.58 24.37
CA LEU A 333 7.50 -4.21 23.42
C LEU A 333 7.52 -3.45 22.09
N ASP A 334 7.33 -2.13 22.08
CA ASP A 334 7.36 -1.32 20.86
C ASP A 334 8.68 -1.47 20.08
N GLY A 335 9.82 -1.46 20.78
CA GLY A 335 11.13 -1.69 20.17
C GLY A 335 11.28 -3.10 19.59
N THR A 336 10.74 -4.10 20.29
CA THR A 336 10.68 -5.49 19.85
C THR A 336 9.81 -5.59 18.58
N PHE A 337 8.59 -5.07 18.59
CA PHE A 337 7.72 -5.05 17.40
C PHE A 337 8.33 -4.33 16.23
N GLY A 338 9.02 -3.20 16.44
CA GLY A 338 9.76 -2.52 15.37
C GLY A 338 10.80 -3.42 14.71
N GLN A 339 11.51 -4.23 15.50
CA GLN A 339 12.52 -5.16 15.00
C GLN A 339 11.91 -6.39 14.30
N TYR A 340 10.76 -6.86 14.76
CA TYR A 340 10.07 -8.03 14.20
C TYR A 340 9.06 -7.68 13.12
N SER A 341 8.78 -6.39 12.90
CA SER A 341 7.86 -5.90 11.88
C SER A 341 8.18 -6.54 10.53
N SER A 342 7.14 -6.99 9.82
CA SER A 342 7.32 -7.65 8.54
C SER A 342 8.08 -6.74 7.59
N ARG A 343 9.09 -7.31 6.91
CA ARG A 343 9.87 -6.57 5.90
C ARG A 343 9.03 -6.15 4.69
N CYS A 344 7.80 -6.63 4.63
CA CYS A 344 6.83 -6.41 3.59
C CYS A 344 5.91 -5.21 3.87
N TYR A 345 6.07 -4.51 4.99
CA TYR A 345 5.27 -3.34 5.32
C TYR A 345 5.53 -2.17 4.37
N ILE A 346 4.44 -1.58 3.84
CA ILE A 346 4.47 -0.39 2.99
C ILE A 346 3.93 0.79 3.79
N ASP A 347 4.76 1.82 3.99
CA ASP A 347 4.36 3.02 4.73
C ASP A 347 3.30 3.85 3.95
N GLN A 348 2.49 4.62 4.68
CA GLN A 348 1.52 5.54 4.12
C GLN A 348 2.18 6.61 3.22
N LYS A 349 3.43 6.98 3.51
CA LYS A 349 4.21 7.89 2.66
C LYS A 349 4.57 7.26 1.31
N SER A 350 4.73 5.94 1.23
CA SER A 350 4.87 5.23 -0.05
C SER A 350 3.57 5.15 -0.85
N MET A 351 2.40 5.34 -0.23
CA MET A 351 1.11 5.42 -0.95
C MET A 351 0.94 6.73 -1.71
N THR A 352 1.41 7.83 -1.13
CA THR A 352 1.27 9.18 -1.69
C THR A 352 2.50 9.64 -2.49
N GLY A 353 3.52 8.79 -2.64
CA GLY A 353 4.75 9.10 -3.39
C GLY A 353 5.73 10.00 -2.63
N GLY A 354 5.71 9.98 -1.30
CA GLY A 354 6.57 10.81 -0.44
C GLY A 354 7.72 10.06 0.26
N SER A 355 7.92 8.77 0.00
CA SER A 355 8.95 8.00 0.70
C SER A 355 10.34 8.21 0.10
N LYS A 356 11.27 8.75 0.92
CA LYS A 356 12.71 8.58 0.71
C LYS A 356 13.05 7.14 1.05
N GLN A 357 13.28 6.30 0.04
CA GLN A 357 13.93 5.01 0.30
C GLN A 357 15.37 5.30 0.77
N ASN A 358 15.69 4.89 2.00
CA ASN A 358 17.05 4.93 2.54
C ASN A 358 17.92 3.74 2.05
N GLY A 359 17.48 3.04 1.00
CA GLY A 359 18.22 1.95 0.35
C GLY A 359 18.78 2.39 -1.00
N PRO A 360 19.75 1.63 -1.58
CA PRO A 360 20.24 1.91 -2.92
C PRO A 360 19.07 1.82 -3.91
N SER A 361 18.87 2.87 -4.71
CA SER A 361 17.84 2.92 -5.74
C SER A 361 17.89 1.67 -6.60
N SER A 362 16.77 0.94 -6.68
CA SER A 362 16.68 -0.23 -7.54
C SER A 362 16.98 0.18 -8.99
N PRO A 363 17.77 -0.61 -9.74
CA PRO A 363 18.09 -0.28 -11.13
C PRO A 363 16.80 -0.20 -11.96
N LEU A 364 16.77 0.70 -12.94
CA LEU A 364 15.63 0.78 -13.86
C LEU A 364 15.51 -0.52 -14.66
N SER A 365 14.40 -1.23 -14.45
CA SER A 365 14.09 -2.44 -15.21
C SER A 365 13.60 -2.10 -16.62
N LEU A 366 13.81 -3.04 -17.55
CA LEU A 366 13.22 -3.01 -18.90
C LEU A 366 11.71 -2.79 -18.85
N TYR A 367 11.05 -3.35 -17.83
CA TYR A 367 9.60 -3.18 -17.63
C TYR A 367 9.20 -1.71 -17.44
N ASN A 368 10.04 -0.90 -16.81
CA ASN A 368 9.80 0.52 -16.60
C ASN A 368 9.98 1.30 -17.92
N LEU A 369 10.95 0.91 -18.75
CA LEU A 369 11.26 1.61 -20.01
C LEU A 369 10.50 1.10 -21.24
N ARG A 370 9.65 0.06 -21.12
CA ARG A 370 8.93 -0.53 -22.25
C ARG A 370 8.12 0.48 -23.07
N GLY A 371 7.56 1.50 -22.43
CA GLY A 371 6.77 2.54 -23.10
C GLY A 371 7.61 3.33 -24.10
N VAL A 372 8.85 3.67 -23.73
CA VAL A 372 9.80 4.36 -24.60
C VAL A 372 10.13 3.48 -25.82
N PHE A 373 10.45 2.21 -25.59
CA PHE A 373 10.73 1.27 -26.69
C PHE A 373 9.54 1.07 -27.64
N TYR A 374 8.32 0.95 -27.11
CA TYR A 374 7.11 0.88 -27.93
C TYR A 374 6.88 2.15 -28.75
N THR A 375 7.10 3.34 -28.17
CA THR A 375 6.95 4.58 -28.94
C THR A 375 7.95 4.70 -30.08
N ILE A 376 9.22 4.35 -29.86
CA ILE A 376 10.23 4.35 -30.92
C ILE A 376 9.85 3.36 -32.02
N GLY A 377 9.42 2.15 -31.66
CA GLY A 377 8.98 1.14 -32.62
C GLY A 377 7.79 1.62 -33.47
N TYR A 378 6.79 2.23 -32.84
CA TYR A 378 5.63 2.79 -33.53
C TYR A 378 6.00 3.96 -34.47
N LEU A 379 6.86 4.88 -34.01
CA LEU A 379 7.31 6.02 -34.82
C LEU A 379 8.13 5.58 -36.03
N LEU A 380 9.04 4.62 -35.86
CA LEU A 380 9.81 4.08 -36.98
C LEU A 380 8.93 3.38 -38.00
N LEU A 381 7.89 2.67 -37.54
CA LEU A 381 6.92 2.04 -38.43
C LEU A 381 6.13 3.08 -39.24
N ILE A 382 5.69 4.17 -38.62
CA ILE A 382 5.04 5.28 -39.34
C ILE A 382 6.00 5.88 -40.36
N CYS A 383 7.25 6.17 -39.98
CA CYS A 383 8.25 6.71 -40.90
C CYS A 383 8.46 5.78 -42.10
N PHE A 384 8.52 4.47 -41.88
CA PHE A 384 8.65 3.48 -42.96
C PHE A 384 7.43 3.48 -43.88
N VAL A 385 6.21 3.54 -43.35
CA VAL A 385 4.98 3.61 -44.15
C VAL A 385 4.94 4.89 -45.00
N VAL A 386 5.28 6.05 -44.42
CA VAL A 386 5.33 7.32 -45.16
C VAL A 386 6.37 7.25 -46.29
N PHE A 387 7.55 6.69 -46.01
CA PHE A 387 8.57 6.49 -47.04
C PHE A 387 8.09 5.59 -48.19
N VAL A 388 7.41 4.48 -47.90
CA VAL A 388 6.83 3.61 -48.93
C VAL A 388 5.78 4.36 -49.75
N CYS A 389 4.92 5.15 -49.11
CA CYS A 389 3.93 5.98 -49.81
C CYS A 389 4.58 7.01 -50.74
N GLU A 390 5.64 7.70 -50.28
CA GLU A 390 6.40 8.65 -51.10
C GLU A 390 7.08 7.94 -52.29
N PHE A 391 7.66 6.77 -52.04
CA PHE A 391 8.29 5.97 -53.08
C PHE A 391 7.29 5.52 -54.15
N MET A 392 6.12 5.03 -53.72
CA MET A 392 5.03 4.66 -54.63
C MET A 392 4.51 5.84 -55.43
N TRP A 393 4.33 7.00 -54.78
CA TRP A 393 3.93 8.24 -55.45
C TRP A 393 4.96 8.69 -56.49
N HIS A 394 6.24 8.62 -56.15
CA HIS A 394 7.33 8.97 -57.05
C HIS A 394 7.38 8.03 -58.27
N CYS A 395 7.22 6.72 -58.06
CA CYS A 395 7.14 5.75 -59.15
C CYS A 395 5.92 5.98 -60.05
N TYR A 396 4.76 6.27 -59.48
CA TYR A 396 3.54 6.58 -60.24
C TYR A 396 3.69 7.86 -61.09
N ARG A 397 4.43 8.87 -60.61
CA ARG A 397 4.65 10.12 -61.35
C ARG A 397 5.67 9.98 -62.50
N GLN A 398 6.49 8.93 -62.49
CA GLN A 398 7.48 8.67 -63.55
C GLN A 398 6.95 7.78 -64.68
N VAL A 399 5.81 7.11 -64.48
CA VAL A 399 5.04 6.40 -65.52
C VAL A 399 4.04 7.37 -66.12
#